data_AF-A0AAW7BDH3-F1
#
_entry.id   AF-A0AAW7BDH3-F1
#
_cell.length_a   1.000
_cell.length_b   1.000
_cell.length_c   1.000
_cell.angle_alpha   90.00
_cell.angle_beta   90.00
_cell.angle_gamma   90.00
#
_symmetry.space_group_name_H-M   'P 1'
#
loop_
_entity.id
_entity.type
_entity.pdbx_description
1 polymer ?
#
loop_
_entity_poly.entity_id
_entity_poly.type
_entity_poly.pdbx_seq_one_letter_code
_entity_poly.pdbx_strand_id
1 'polypeptide(L)'
;MDKLSTRKLYFLLGEFRMFRSFSVDRVSMLDASNIPFMIWPNGSPCLIGNIYMLSLLQRAGRNQGLSRKGKKGGTMGEYASKVGQLLRRCYRDGIDPIHITDGKFTDYIDEIRMETSIRNPAHLKKTENAVIDTGKRWIDFLSFAGRYYGRPDFVSPEGIIRARKETSYIKSRNGSPIARTQMWHHSFGQYRREHSRDPITDEQIRKLRAAIRMQKSSAFIKVRLARMIDMLTDTGARRTEIALLTVNDVKAALALPEPMLRLNTLKREDNAERVIPIFHATLFRLNQYIETERRSLMRKVYKHGKDHGFVFVSSRTGQPLTGDVISNEVRNLRKAAGIECQICPHMFRHAYITKLFIQFITRHKLNNHDEFRRALLDTETFIAEVVSWTGHLETKSVERYIHLAFRDMADYSETITSVHMVMAMEKYFAEEAELQERLEEGMPISEYRKALKSLKEMSKKDFDAAERRETSLTKT
;
A
#
# COMPACT_ATOMS: atom_id res chain seq x y z
N MET A 1 26.97 11.47 19.35
CA MET A 1 26.24 10.48 18.54
C MET A 1 26.91 10.39 17.19
N ASP A 2 27.55 9.27 16.87
CA ASP A 2 28.28 9.12 15.63
C ASP A 2 27.31 9.09 14.43
N LYS A 3 27.42 10.07 13.51
CA LYS A 3 26.59 10.16 12.30
C LYS A 3 26.67 8.87 11.47
N LEU A 4 27.75 8.10 11.60
CA LEU A 4 27.97 6.82 10.93
C LEU A 4 26.98 5.72 11.38
N SER A 5 26.49 5.76 12.62
CA SER A 5 25.61 4.73 13.20
C SER A 5 24.20 4.71 12.58
N THR A 6 23.70 5.83 12.07
CA THR A 6 22.30 5.94 11.57
C THR A 6 22.18 6.07 10.06
N ARG A 7 23.30 6.29 9.34
CA ARG A 7 23.31 6.50 7.89
C ARG A 7 22.85 5.26 7.12
N LYS A 8 21.99 5.43 6.12
CA LYS A 8 21.66 4.34 5.18
C LYS A 8 22.93 3.90 4.44
N LEU A 9 23.16 2.58 4.41
CA LEU A 9 24.31 1.98 3.74
C LEU A 9 24.05 1.65 2.26
N TYR A 10 23.09 2.34 1.65
CA TYR A 10 22.84 2.25 0.21
C TYR A 10 22.20 3.52 -0.32
N PHE A 11 22.37 3.76 -1.61
CA PHE A 11 21.61 4.73 -2.40
C PHE A 11 21.11 4.05 -3.68
N LEU A 12 20.18 4.67 -4.39
CA LEU A 12 19.64 4.11 -5.64
C LEU A 12 20.41 4.69 -6.82
N LEU A 13 20.85 3.85 -7.75
CA LEU A 13 21.32 4.33 -9.04
C LEU A 13 20.12 4.88 -9.82
N GLY A 14 20.23 6.04 -10.45
CA GLY A 14 19.11 6.67 -11.17
C GLY A 14 18.71 5.89 -12.42
N GLU A 15 18.75 6.55 -13.58
CA GLU A 15 18.71 5.83 -14.86
C GLU A 15 20.00 5.04 -15.03
N PHE A 16 19.87 3.72 -15.17
CA PHE A 16 21.03 2.84 -15.30
C PHE A 16 20.67 1.65 -16.19
N ARG A 17 21.57 1.29 -17.10
CA ARG A 17 21.39 0.14 -18.00
C ARG A 17 22.63 -0.73 -17.93
N MET A 18 22.42 -2.04 -17.94
CA MET A 18 23.49 -3.03 -17.95
C MET A 18 23.50 -3.78 -19.27
N PHE A 19 24.68 -4.17 -19.73
CA PHE A 19 24.80 -5.12 -20.83
C PHE A 19 24.12 -6.44 -20.44
N ARG A 20 23.28 -6.98 -21.33
CA ARG A 20 22.62 -8.28 -21.15
C ARG A 20 23.23 -9.32 -22.07
N SER A 21 23.23 -9.06 -23.37
CA SER A 21 23.74 -9.98 -24.37
C SER A 21 24.03 -9.25 -25.67
N PHE A 22 24.82 -9.88 -26.53
CA PHE A 22 25.03 -9.46 -27.91
C PHE A 22 24.56 -10.59 -28.83
N SER A 23 23.64 -10.31 -29.74
CA SER A 23 23.13 -11.29 -30.69
C SER A 23 22.85 -10.62 -32.03
N VAL A 24 23.36 -11.20 -33.13
CA VAL A 24 23.10 -10.76 -34.52
C VAL A 24 23.19 -9.23 -34.66
N ASP A 25 24.37 -8.68 -34.32
CA ASP A 25 24.68 -7.24 -34.35
C ASP A 25 23.77 -6.32 -33.53
N ARG A 26 23.02 -6.87 -32.57
CA ARG A 26 22.21 -6.10 -31.62
C ARG A 26 22.73 -6.28 -30.20
N VAL A 27 23.05 -5.15 -29.57
CA VAL A 27 23.31 -5.08 -28.13
C VAL A 27 21.98 -5.07 -27.40
N SER A 28 21.73 -6.11 -26.60
CA SER A 28 20.62 -6.14 -25.66
C SER A 28 21.06 -5.52 -24.33
N MET A 29 20.34 -4.50 -23.89
CA MET A 29 20.55 -3.85 -22.59
C MET A 29 19.43 -4.26 -21.63
N LEU A 30 19.81 -4.56 -20.38
CA LEU A 30 18.91 -4.75 -19.26
C LEU A 30 18.69 -3.42 -18.56
N ASP A 31 17.42 -3.03 -18.35
CA ASP A 31 17.12 -1.90 -17.46
C ASP A 31 17.57 -2.25 -16.04
N ALA A 32 18.52 -1.47 -15.53
CA ALA A 32 19.14 -1.60 -14.21
C ALA A 32 18.76 -0.42 -13.28
N SER A 33 17.82 0.42 -13.70
CA SER A 33 17.46 1.67 -13.01
C SER A 33 16.95 1.43 -11.59
N ASN A 34 17.26 2.36 -10.68
CA ASN A 34 16.93 2.27 -9.24
C ASN A 34 17.47 1.04 -8.52
N ILE A 35 18.49 0.37 -9.04
CA ILE A 35 19.18 -0.69 -8.28
C ILE A 35 19.87 -0.08 -7.05
N PRO A 36 19.75 -0.70 -5.86
CA PRO A 36 20.51 -0.28 -4.69
C PRO A 36 22.01 -0.48 -4.88
N PHE A 37 22.78 0.58 -4.68
CA PHE A 37 24.23 0.55 -4.58
C PHE A 37 24.65 0.59 -3.12
N MET A 38 25.26 -0.48 -2.65
CA MET A 38 25.70 -0.72 -1.28
C MET A 38 27.05 -0.05 -1.00
N ILE A 39 27.15 0.59 0.17
CA ILE A 39 28.37 1.22 0.68
C ILE A 39 28.66 0.76 2.10
N TRP A 40 29.93 0.77 2.47
CA TRP A 40 30.36 0.63 3.86
C TRP A 40 30.10 1.92 4.65
N PRO A 41 30.12 1.88 6.00
CA PRO A 41 29.94 3.09 6.83
C PRO A 41 30.90 4.24 6.50
N ASN A 42 32.16 3.94 6.15
CA ASN A 42 33.13 4.94 5.68
C ASN A 42 32.82 5.53 4.28
N GLY A 43 31.79 5.05 3.60
CA GLY A 43 31.36 5.51 2.29
C GLY A 43 32.01 4.78 1.11
N SER A 44 32.96 3.87 1.34
CA SER A 44 33.55 3.09 0.24
C SER A 44 32.52 2.09 -0.34
N PRO A 45 32.61 1.74 -1.63
CA PRO A 45 31.75 0.74 -2.22
C PRO A 45 31.86 -0.62 -1.50
N CYS A 46 30.71 -1.23 -1.18
CA CYS A 46 30.68 -2.59 -0.65
C CYS A 46 30.59 -3.58 -1.82
N LEU A 47 31.74 -4.10 -2.27
CA LEU A 47 31.83 -4.99 -3.44
C LEU A 47 30.88 -6.19 -3.33
N ILE A 48 31.01 -7.00 -2.28
CA ILE A 48 30.18 -8.18 -2.08
C ILE A 48 28.68 -7.85 -1.98
N GLY A 49 28.35 -6.72 -1.33
CA GLY A 49 26.98 -6.21 -1.25
C GLY A 49 26.42 -5.82 -2.62
N ASN A 50 27.23 -5.17 -3.47
CA ASN A 50 26.83 -4.78 -4.82
C ASN A 50 26.66 -5.98 -5.76
N ILE A 51 27.57 -6.95 -5.71
CA ILE A 51 27.43 -8.20 -6.49
C ILE A 51 26.18 -8.97 -6.04
N TYR A 52 25.89 -9.00 -4.73
CA TYR A 52 24.64 -9.56 -4.23
C TYR A 52 23.41 -8.83 -4.79
N MET A 53 23.39 -7.49 -4.82
CA MET A 53 22.29 -6.74 -5.45
C MET A 53 22.12 -7.10 -6.94
N LEU A 54 23.22 -7.28 -7.69
CA LEU A 54 23.17 -7.73 -9.08
C LEU A 54 22.57 -9.15 -9.20
N SER A 55 22.92 -10.06 -8.30
CA SER A 55 22.36 -11.41 -8.27
C SER A 55 20.84 -11.42 -8.07
N LEU A 56 20.30 -10.45 -7.33
CA LEU A 56 18.87 -10.29 -7.11
C LEU A 56 18.13 -9.75 -8.34
N LEU A 57 18.83 -9.00 -9.19
CA LEU A 57 18.32 -8.51 -10.47
C LEU A 57 18.23 -9.65 -11.50
N GLN A 58 19.18 -10.59 -11.49
CA GLN A 58 19.33 -11.66 -12.49
C GLN A 58 18.78 -13.03 -12.04
N ARG A 59 17.84 -13.08 -11.07
CA ARG A 59 17.31 -14.36 -10.57
C ARG A 59 16.66 -15.19 -11.68
N ALA A 60 17.11 -16.44 -11.83
CA ALA A 60 16.56 -17.42 -12.76
C ALA A 60 15.04 -17.60 -12.57
N GLY A 61 14.30 -17.66 -13.69
CA GLY A 61 12.83 -17.82 -13.69
C GLY A 61 12.02 -16.53 -13.52
N ARG A 62 12.65 -15.35 -13.44
CA ARG A 62 11.96 -14.05 -13.49
C ARG A 62 12.59 -13.13 -14.52
N ASN A 63 11.86 -12.79 -15.58
CA ASN A 63 12.35 -11.96 -16.69
C ASN A 63 12.82 -10.54 -16.30
N GLN A 64 12.44 -10.03 -15.11
CA GLN A 64 12.77 -8.67 -14.65
C GLN A 64 13.32 -8.58 -13.20
N GLY A 65 13.70 -9.70 -12.57
CA GLY A 65 14.27 -9.68 -11.21
C GLY A 65 13.29 -9.23 -10.10
N LEU A 66 13.82 -8.75 -8.97
CA LEU A 66 13.01 -8.17 -7.88
C LEU A 66 12.62 -6.72 -8.16
N SER A 67 11.45 -6.28 -7.66
CA SER A 67 10.95 -4.91 -7.87
C SER A 67 11.91 -3.86 -7.32
N ARG A 68 12.16 -2.82 -8.13
CA ARG A 68 12.99 -1.64 -7.80
C ARG A 68 12.17 -0.36 -7.65
N LYS A 69 10.84 -0.45 -7.75
CA LYS A 69 9.96 0.70 -7.88
C LYS A 69 9.83 1.49 -6.57
N GLY A 70 9.75 2.80 -6.71
CA GLY A 70 9.52 3.74 -5.62
C GLY A 70 10.80 4.25 -4.95
N LYS A 71 10.66 5.31 -4.13
CA LYS A 71 11.78 6.10 -3.57
C LYS A 71 12.78 5.34 -2.68
N LYS A 72 12.47 4.10 -2.30
CA LYS A 72 13.34 3.26 -1.45
C LYS A 72 13.98 2.10 -2.22
N GLY A 73 13.67 1.92 -3.51
CA GLY A 73 14.20 0.85 -4.36
C GLY A 73 13.35 -0.43 -4.35
N GLY A 74 12.06 -0.34 -4.05
CA GLY A 74 11.15 -1.50 -4.02
C GLY A 74 11.58 -2.62 -3.08
N THR A 75 11.40 -3.86 -3.52
CA THR A 75 11.82 -5.07 -2.82
C THR A 75 13.35 -5.16 -2.73
N MET A 76 14.09 -4.78 -3.77
CA MET A 76 15.56 -4.76 -3.71
C MET A 76 16.08 -3.80 -2.63
N GLY A 77 15.45 -2.63 -2.52
CA GLY A 77 15.75 -1.65 -1.47
C GLY A 77 15.49 -2.17 -0.06
N GLU A 78 14.47 -3.01 0.12
CA GLU A 78 14.24 -3.70 1.39
C GLU A 78 15.37 -4.69 1.72
N TYR A 79 15.83 -5.45 0.73
CA TYR A 79 16.99 -6.33 0.87
C TYR A 79 18.25 -5.52 1.22
N ALA A 80 18.53 -4.45 0.48
CA ALA A 80 19.65 -3.54 0.75
C ALA A 80 19.59 -2.94 2.16
N SER A 81 18.41 -2.52 2.62
CA SER A 81 18.20 -2.00 3.97
C SER A 81 18.46 -3.04 5.06
N LYS A 82 18.03 -4.30 4.85
CA LYS A 82 18.25 -5.41 5.78
C LYS A 82 19.72 -5.84 5.77
N VAL A 83 20.33 -6.05 4.61
CA VAL A 83 21.75 -6.39 4.48
C VAL A 83 22.65 -5.28 5.02
N GLY A 84 22.31 -4.02 4.79
CA GLY A 84 23.04 -2.88 5.38
C GLY A 84 23.08 -2.90 6.91
N GLN A 85 22.09 -3.50 7.59
CA GLN A 85 22.15 -3.67 9.05
C GLN A 85 23.18 -4.73 9.48
N LEU A 86 23.41 -5.76 8.67
CA LEU A 86 24.48 -6.74 8.90
C LEU A 86 25.83 -6.12 8.60
N LEU A 87 25.99 -5.51 7.43
CA LEU A 87 27.25 -4.88 7.00
C LEU A 87 27.73 -3.81 7.99
N ARG A 88 26.81 -3.08 8.62
CA ARG A 88 27.16 -2.12 9.67
C ARG A 88 27.83 -2.80 10.87
N ARG A 89 27.33 -3.96 11.28
CA ARG A 89 27.86 -4.73 12.42
C ARG A 89 29.20 -5.37 12.07
N CYS A 90 29.28 -5.98 10.90
CA CYS A 90 30.53 -6.45 10.31
C CYS A 90 31.62 -5.36 10.33
N TYR A 91 31.29 -4.17 9.85
CA TYR A 91 32.23 -3.06 9.82
C TYR A 91 32.62 -2.57 11.22
N ARG A 92 31.66 -2.47 12.15
CA ARG A 92 31.92 -2.11 13.55
C ARG A 92 32.91 -3.07 14.21
N ASP A 93 32.75 -4.36 13.95
CA ASP A 93 33.52 -5.41 14.61
C ASP A 93 34.78 -5.80 13.80
N GLY A 94 35.03 -5.17 12.64
CA GLY A 94 36.16 -5.49 11.78
C GLY A 94 36.10 -6.89 11.12
N ILE A 95 34.89 -7.44 10.97
CA ILE A 95 34.67 -8.81 10.48
C ILE A 95 34.15 -8.76 9.04
N ASP A 96 34.87 -9.37 8.09
CA ASP A 96 34.33 -9.59 6.75
C ASP A 96 33.11 -10.54 6.82
N PRO A 97 32.02 -10.30 6.06
CA PRO A 97 30.86 -11.20 6.03
C PRO A 97 31.18 -12.70 5.88
N ILE A 98 32.24 -13.07 5.14
CA ILE A 98 32.63 -14.49 4.96
C ILE A 98 33.31 -15.11 6.20
N HIS A 99 33.67 -14.29 7.19
CA HIS A 99 34.31 -14.70 8.44
C HIS A 99 33.36 -14.69 9.65
N ILE A 100 32.08 -14.41 9.43
CA ILE A 100 31.07 -14.51 10.49
C ILE A 100 30.91 -15.96 10.93
N THR A 101 30.92 -16.18 12.25
CA THR A 101 30.61 -17.47 12.88
C THR A 101 29.13 -17.54 13.28
N ASP A 102 28.63 -18.76 13.50
CA ASP A 102 27.27 -19.01 14.01
C ASP A 102 26.94 -18.22 15.29
N GLY A 103 27.89 -18.23 16.25
CA GLY A 103 27.76 -17.48 17.50
C GLY A 103 27.66 -15.98 17.25
N LYS A 104 28.54 -15.44 16.40
CA LYS A 104 28.53 -14.01 16.08
C LYS A 104 27.27 -13.59 15.33
N PHE A 105 26.76 -14.44 14.45
CA PHE A 105 25.48 -14.24 13.80
C PHE A 105 24.34 -14.19 14.83
N THR A 106 24.37 -15.08 15.82
CA THR A 106 23.40 -15.12 16.94
C THR A 106 23.44 -13.83 17.75
N ASP A 107 24.62 -13.37 18.15
CA ASP A 107 24.80 -12.09 18.86
C ASP A 107 24.18 -10.92 18.08
N TYR A 108 24.37 -10.88 16.76
CA TYR A 108 23.80 -9.82 15.92
C TYR A 108 22.28 -9.88 15.82
N ILE A 109 21.68 -11.08 15.87
CA ILE A 109 20.23 -11.26 15.91
C ILE A 109 19.68 -10.78 17.26
N ASP A 110 20.33 -11.13 18.36
CA ASP A 110 19.94 -10.66 19.70
C ASP A 110 20.10 -9.15 19.83
N GLU A 111 21.15 -8.57 19.24
CA GLU A 111 21.35 -7.13 19.21
C GLU A 111 20.17 -6.42 18.53
N ILE A 112 19.74 -6.84 17.33
CA ILE A 112 18.58 -6.21 16.66
C ILE A 112 17.24 -6.48 17.36
N ARG A 113 17.17 -7.56 18.15
CA ARG A 113 15.99 -7.89 18.95
C ARG A 113 15.86 -6.95 20.15
N MET A 114 16.98 -6.60 20.79
CA MET A 114 17.02 -5.71 21.96
C MET A 114 17.09 -4.22 21.61
N GLU A 115 17.36 -3.86 20.34
CA GLU A 115 17.37 -2.46 19.88
C GLU A 115 16.06 -1.74 20.24
N THR A 116 16.16 -0.63 20.97
CA THR A 116 15.00 0.22 21.30
C THR A 116 14.78 1.32 20.27
N SER A 117 13.54 1.81 20.17
CA SER A 117 13.19 2.88 19.25
C SER A 117 13.76 4.21 19.74
N ILE A 118 14.54 4.89 18.89
CA ILE A 118 15.09 6.23 19.18
C ILE A 118 13.98 7.23 19.55
N ARG A 119 12.78 7.07 18.98
CA ARG A 119 11.64 7.97 19.23
C ARG A 119 10.85 7.62 20.48
N ASN A 120 10.94 6.38 20.94
CA ASN A 120 10.25 5.91 22.13
C ASN A 120 11.05 4.75 22.75
N PRO A 121 12.02 5.05 23.64
CA PRO A 121 12.94 4.06 24.20
C PRO A 121 12.24 2.93 24.97
N ALA A 122 11.01 3.15 25.43
CA ALA A 122 10.21 2.13 26.13
C ALA A 122 9.75 0.98 25.21
N HIS A 123 9.84 1.14 23.89
CA HIS A 123 9.46 0.09 22.94
C HIS A 123 10.66 -0.38 22.12
N LEU A 124 10.65 -1.69 21.84
CA LEU A 124 11.56 -2.30 20.88
C LEU A 124 11.37 -1.68 19.49
N LYS A 125 12.47 -1.51 18.78
CA LYS A 125 12.51 -0.94 17.43
C LYS A 125 11.92 -1.89 16.40
N LYS A 126 11.99 -3.20 16.64
CA LYS A 126 11.50 -4.25 15.75
C LYS A 126 10.61 -5.22 16.52
N THR A 127 9.61 -5.75 15.83
CA THR A 127 8.86 -6.91 16.29
C THR A 127 9.68 -8.18 16.05
N GLU A 128 9.36 -9.28 16.74
CA GLU A 128 10.05 -10.57 16.54
C GLU A 128 9.98 -11.03 15.07
N ASN A 129 8.82 -10.88 14.40
CA ASN A 129 8.70 -11.19 12.97
C ASN A 129 9.67 -10.35 12.11
N ALA A 130 9.82 -9.06 12.43
CA ALA A 130 10.73 -8.18 11.70
C ALA A 130 12.21 -8.52 11.95
N VAL A 131 12.55 -9.04 13.15
CA VAL A 131 13.86 -9.60 13.47
C VAL A 131 14.11 -10.84 12.62
N ILE A 132 13.20 -11.81 12.65
CA ILE A 132 13.27 -13.06 11.86
C ILE A 132 13.41 -12.74 10.36
N ASP A 133 12.58 -11.84 9.82
CA ASP A 133 12.65 -11.45 8.42
C ASP A 133 13.95 -10.73 8.05
N THR A 134 14.55 -10.01 8.99
CA THR A 134 15.87 -9.39 8.82
C THR A 134 16.95 -10.47 8.78
N GLY A 135 16.94 -11.38 9.75
CA GLY A 135 17.87 -12.52 9.82
C GLY A 135 17.79 -13.43 8.61
N LYS A 136 16.60 -13.75 8.12
CA LYS A 136 16.41 -14.54 6.88
C LYS A 136 17.07 -13.87 5.67
N ARG A 137 17.05 -12.53 5.58
CA ARG A 137 17.77 -11.81 4.52
C ARG A 137 19.29 -11.82 4.72
N TRP A 138 19.75 -11.79 5.97
CA TRP A 138 21.18 -11.94 6.28
C TRP A 138 21.69 -13.32 5.88
N ILE A 139 20.95 -14.38 6.19
CA ILE A 139 21.28 -15.76 5.77
C ILE A 139 21.32 -15.88 4.24
N ASP A 140 20.35 -15.30 3.53
CA ASP A 140 20.33 -15.30 2.05
C ASP A 140 21.58 -14.60 1.47
N PHE A 141 21.98 -13.46 2.05
CA PHE A 141 23.19 -12.74 1.67
C PHE A 141 24.48 -13.52 2.01
N LEU A 142 24.58 -14.08 3.21
CA LEU A 142 25.75 -14.84 3.65
C LEU A 142 25.90 -16.14 2.85
N SER A 143 24.80 -16.81 2.53
CA SER A 143 24.79 -17.96 1.63
C SER A 143 25.27 -17.60 0.23
N PHE A 144 24.88 -16.41 -0.27
CA PHE A 144 25.42 -15.88 -1.51
C PHE A 144 26.92 -15.59 -1.42
N ALA A 145 27.37 -14.92 -0.35
CA ALA A 145 28.79 -14.63 -0.14
C ALA A 145 29.63 -15.91 -0.05
N GLY A 146 29.15 -16.92 0.68
CA GLY A 146 29.75 -18.25 0.73
C GLY A 146 30.01 -18.83 -0.66
N ARG A 147 28.97 -18.92 -1.50
CA ARG A 147 29.11 -19.40 -2.89
C ARG A 147 30.09 -18.56 -3.71
N TYR A 148 30.03 -17.24 -3.57
CA TYR A 148 30.92 -16.33 -4.29
C TYR A 148 32.40 -16.56 -3.96
N TYR A 149 32.72 -16.84 -2.70
CA TYR A 149 34.08 -17.15 -2.24
C TYR A 149 34.43 -18.66 -2.29
N GLY A 150 33.65 -19.48 -3.01
CA GLY A 150 33.95 -20.92 -3.16
C GLY A 150 33.65 -21.79 -1.93
N ARG A 151 32.83 -21.29 -0.99
CA ARG A 151 32.36 -22.01 0.21
C ARG A 151 30.84 -22.21 0.16
N PRO A 152 30.33 -23.15 -0.67
CA PRO A 152 28.89 -23.35 -0.83
C PRO A 152 28.19 -23.75 0.48
N ASP A 153 28.89 -24.49 1.35
CA ASP A 153 28.39 -24.96 2.65
C ASP A 153 28.63 -23.95 3.80
N PHE A 154 29.01 -22.70 3.48
CA PHE A 154 29.15 -21.66 4.50
C PHE A 154 27.87 -21.48 5.32
N VAL A 155 26.72 -21.59 4.65
CA VAL A 155 25.38 -21.59 5.25
C VAL A 155 24.69 -22.90 4.88
N SER A 156 24.74 -23.87 5.78
CA SER A 156 24.12 -25.19 5.66
C SER A 156 23.82 -25.73 7.08
N PRO A 157 23.09 -26.85 7.24
CA PRO A 157 22.81 -27.38 8.57
C PRO A 157 24.09 -27.72 9.36
N GLU A 158 25.14 -28.19 8.67
CA GLU A 158 26.46 -28.52 9.22
C GLU A 158 27.54 -27.45 8.92
N GLY A 159 27.13 -26.31 8.36
CA GLY A 159 28.04 -25.24 7.93
C GLY A 159 28.57 -24.37 9.06
N ILE A 160 29.32 -23.31 8.69
CA ILE A 160 29.79 -22.31 9.66
C ILE A 160 28.60 -21.56 10.28
N ILE A 161 27.58 -21.26 9.48
CA ILE A 161 26.30 -20.74 9.95
C ILE A 161 25.26 -21.83 9.78
N ARG A 162 24.73 -22.32 10.90
CA ARG A 162 23.88 -23.51 10.98
C ARG A 162 22.44 -23.15 10.67
N ALA A 163 22.14 -23.05 9.38
CA ALA A 163 20.82 -22.71 8.88
C ALA A 163 20.30 -23.78 7.92
N ARG A 164 19.01 -24.09 8.02
CA ARG A 164 18.34 -25.09 7.18
C ARG A 164 17.12 -24.51 6.47
N LYS A 165 16.71 -25.15 5.39
CA LYS A 165 15.45 -24.83 4.71
C LYS A 165 14.32 -25.62 5.37
N GLU A 166 13.28 -24.95 5.82
CA GLU A 166 12.04 -25.56 6.27
C GLU A 166 10.93 -25.28 5.25
N THR A 167 10.32 -26.35 4.74
CA THR A 167 9.20 -26.24 3.81
C THR A 167 7.91 -26.48 4.57
N SER A 168 7.07 -25.45 4.62
CA SER A 168 5.70 -25.53 5.11
C SER A 168 4.76 -25.69 3.92
N TYR A 169 3.69 -26.47 4.06
CA TYR A 169 2.69 -26.63 3.02
C TYR A 169 1.43 -25.85 3.38
N ILE A 170 1.03 -24.94 2.50
CA ILE A 170 -0.22 -24.21 2.62
C ILE A 170 -1.20 -24.81 1.62
N LYS A 171 -2.40 -25.21 2.07
CA LYS A 171 -3.42 -25.74 1.16
C LYS A 171 -3.85 -24.65 0.17
N SER A 172 -3.83 -24.92 -1.13
CA SER A 172 -4.42 -24.05 -2.18
C SER A 172 -5.96 -24.13 -2.16
N ARG A 173 -6.64 -23.38 -3.04
CA ARG A 173 -8.09 -23.47 -3.28
C ARG A 173 -8.49 -24.86 -3.80
N ASN A 174 -7.63 -25.50 -4.61
CA ASN A 174 -7.90 -26.81 -5.22
C ASN A 174 -7.38 -27.99 -4.37
N GLY A 175 -7.07 -27.77 -3.10
CA GLY A 175 -6.49 -28.79 -2.21
C GLY A 175 -5.01 -29.10 -2.45
N SER A 176 -4.44 -28.70 -3.60
CA SER A 176 -3.02 -28.89 -3.88
C SER A 176 -2.13 -28.13 -2.88
N PRO A 177 -1.08 -28.77 -2.32
CA PRO A 177 -0.21 -28.13 -1.35
C PRO A 177 0.74 -27.14 -2.04
N ILE A 178 0.72 -25.88 -1.59
CA ILE A 178 1.69 -24.86 -1.98
C ILE A 178 2.86 -24.94 -1.00
N ALA A 179 4.01 -25.39 -1.48
CA ALA A 179 5.25 -25.39 -0.72
C ALA A 179 5.74 -23.96 -0.50
N ARG A 180 5.84 -23.54 0.77
CA ARG A 180 6.55 -22.34 1.20
C ARG A 180 7.81 -22.73 1.95
N THR A 181 8.93 -22.69 1.24
CA THR A 181 10.25 -22.89 1.80
C THR A 181 10.77 -21.59 2.42
N GLN A 182 11.20 -21.67 3.67
CA GLN A 182 11.81 -20.56 4.41
C GLN A 182 13.13 -21.01 5.04
N MET A 183 14.05 -20.07 5.28
CA MET A 183 15.27 -20.35 6.04
C MET A 183 14.96 -20.32 7.53
N TRP A 184 15.39 -21.35 8.24
CA TRP A 184 15.38 -21.47 9.69
C TRP A 184 16.81 -21.35 10.24
N HIS A 185 16.93 -20.77 11.42
CA HIS A 185 18.15 -20.69 12.21
C HIS A 185 17.78 -20.72 13.69
N HIS A 186 18.61 -21.29 14.55
CA HIS A 186 18.28 -21.51 15.97
C HIS A 186 18.08 -20.21 16.77
N SER A 187 18.73 -19.12 16.37
CA SER A 187 18.54 -17.80 16.97
C SER A 187 17.18 -17.15 16.63
N PHE A 188 16.41 -17.69 15.69
CA PHE A 188 15.09 -17.18 15.35
C PHE A 188 14.06 -17.62 16.40
N GLY A 189 13.33 -16.66 16.96
CA GLY A 189 12.23 -16.96 17.87
C GLY A 189 10.99 -17.47 17.14
N GLN A 190 9.87 -17.53 17.87
CA GLN A 190 8.59 -17.94 17.29
C GLN A 190 7.99 -16.81 16.45
N TYR A 191 7.64 -17.14 15.20
CA TYR A 191 6.90 -16.22 14.34
C TYR A 191 5.49 -16.01 14.90
N ARG A 192 5.20 -14.80 15.36
CA ARG A 192 3.90 -14.46 15.96
C ARG A 192 2.93 -14.06 14.86
N ARG A 193 1.67 -14.49 14.91
CA ARG A 193 0.66 -13.96 13.99
C ARG A 193 0.50 -12.47 14.26
N GLU A 194 0.67 -11.63 13.24
CA GLU A 194 0.36 -10.21 13.38
C GLU A 194 -1.16 -10.07 13.57
N HIS A 195 -1.58 -9.31 14.58
CA HIS A 195 -2.95 -8.85 14.65
C HIS A 195 -3.23 -8.05 13.39
N SER A 196 -4.24 -8.47 12.63
CA SER A 196 -4.70 -7.60 11.57
C SER A 196 -5.33 -6.36 12.18
N ARG A 197 -5.07 -5.22 11.53
CA ARG A 197 -5.84 -4.01 11.78
C ARG A 197 -7.28 -4.22 11.34
N ASP A 198 -8.22 -3.73 12.14
CA ASP A 198 -9.62 -3.67 11.78
C ASP A 198 -9.91 -2.55 10.78
N PRO A 199 -11.06 -2.62 10.08
CA PRO A 199 -11.61 -1.49 9.34
C PRO A 199 -11.66 -0.21 10.18
N ILE A 200 -11.47 0.94 9.52
CA ILE A 200 -11.82 2.23 10.13
C ILE A 200 -13.34 2.34 10.24
N THR A 201 -13.86 2.88 11.34
CA THR A 201 -15.31 3.06 11.53
C THR A 201 -15.79 4.39 10.94
N ASP A 202 -17.07 4.49 10.61
CA ASP A 202 -17.67 5.73 10.09
C ASP A 202 -17.55 6.87 11.11
N GLU A 203 -17.66 6.56 12.41
CA GLU A 203 -17.43 7.52 13.48
C GLU A 203 -16.00 8.10 13.49
N GLN A 204 -15.00 7.25 13.26
CA GLN A 204 -13.62 7.71 13.14
C GLN A 204 -13.44 8.60 11.91
N ILE A 205 -14.10 8.28 10.78
CA ILE A 205 -14.07 9.10 9.57
C ILE A 205 -14.69 10.48 9.85
N ARG A 206 -15.84 10.55 10.54
CA ARG A 206 -16.47 11.82 10.94
C ARG A 206 -15.54 12.68 11.78
N LYS A 207 -14.90 12.10 12.80
CA LYS A 207 -13.91 12.79 13.65
C LYS A 207 -12.71 13.31 12.84
N LEU A 208 -12.23 12.56 11.85
CA LEU A 208 -11.16 13.03 10.97
C LEU A 208 -11.61 14.21 10.10
N ARG A 209 -12.84 14.18 9.56
CA ARG A 209 -13.41 15.28 8.77
C ARG A 209 -13.58 16.54 9.63
N ALA A 210 -14.11 16.41 10.84
CA ALA A 210 -14.21 17.51 11.80
C ALA A 210 -12.82 18.11 12.12
N ALA A 211 -11.82 17.25 12.37
CA ALA A 211 -10.45 17.71 12.63
C ALA A 211 -9.84 18.48 11.44
N ILE A 212 -10.14 18.10 10.19
CA ILE A 212 -9.72 18.85 8.99
C ILE A 212 -10.31 20.27 9.02
N ARG A 213 -11.60 20.41 9.35
CA ARG A 213 -12.29 21.71 9.40
C ARG A 213 -11.71 22.60 10.50
N MET A 214 -11.47 22.05 11.69
CA MET A 214 -10.97 22.80 12.85
C MET A 214 -9.46 23.12 12.79
N GLN A 215 -8.68 22.41 11.97
CA GLN A 215 -7.23 22.59 11.94
C GLN A 215 -6.83 24.02 11.50
N LYS A 216 -5.80 24.60 12.15
CA LYS A 216 -5.20 25.89 11.76
C LYS A 216 -4.27 25.74 10.53
N SER A 217 -4.86 25.37 9.39
CA SER A 217 -4.18 25.17 8.11
C SER A 217 -4.81 26.03 7.01
N SER A 218 -4.07 26.29 5.92
CA SER A 218 -4.62 27.02 4.78
C SER A 218 -5.81 26.29 4.14
N ALA A 219 -6.71 27.04 3.50
CA ALA A 219 -7.87 26.48 2.80
C ALA A 219 -7.47 25.37 1.80
N PHE A 220 -6.37 25.58 1.05
CA PHE A 220 -5.79 24.58 0.17
C PHE A 220 -5.52 23.24 0.89
N ILE A 221 -4.87 23.29 2.06
CA ILE A 221 -4.53 22.07 2.82
C ILE A 221 -5.80 21.37 3.29
N LYS A 222 -6.78 22.13 3.81
CA LYS A 222 -8.06 21.56 4.27
C LYS A 222 -8.80 20.85 3.15
N VAL A 223 -8.99 21.50 2.01
CA VAL A 223 -9.67 20.90 0.84
C VAL A 223 -8.90 19.69 0.33
N ARG A 224 -7.57 19.78 0.19
CA ARG A 224 -6.73 18.66 -0.23
C ARG A 224 -6.86 17.44 0.70
N LEU A 225 -6.87 17.66 2.02
CA LEU A 225 -7.01 16.59 3.01
C LEU A 225 -8.41 15.98 2.96
N ALA A 226 -9.47 16.78 2.83
CA ALA A 226 -10.84 16.29 2.67
C ALA A 226 -10.96 15.39 1.43
N ARG A 227 -10.46 15.85 0.27
CA ARG A 227 -10.44 15.05 -0.96
C ARG A 227 -9.58 13.78 -0.84
N MET A 228 -8.50 13.82 -0.06
CA MET A 228 -7.68 12.63 0.19
C MET A 228 -8.44 11.59 1.02
N ILE A 229 -9.19 12.01 2.04
CA ILE A 229 -10.05 11.12 2.83
C ILE A 229 -11.19 10.56 1.98
N ASP A 230 -11.86 11.40 1.17
CA ASP A 230 -12.90 10.95 0.25
C ASP A 230 -12.35 9.86 -0.69
N MET A 231 -11.18 10.09 -1.29
CA MET A 231 -10.54 9.07 -2.14
C MET A 231 -10.22 7.80 -1.36
N LEU A 232 -9.68 7.87 -0.15
CA LEU A 232 -9.38 6.68 0.64
C LEU A 232 -10.65 5.87 0.97
N THR A 233 -11.72 6.55 1.36
CA THR A 233 -13.00 5.95 1.76
C THR A 233 -13.74 5.37 0.56
N ASP A 234 -13.89 6.14 -0.52
CA ASP A 234 -14.77 5.80 -1.65
C ASP A 234 -14.14 4.81 -2.64
N THR A 235 -12.82 4.57 -2.56
CA THR A 235 -12.11 3.72 -3.52
C THR A 235 -11.35 2.54 -2.92
N GLY A 236 -11.08 2.57 -1.61
CA GLY A 236 -10.15 1.64 -0.98
C GLY A 236 -8.77 1.61 -1.64
N ALA A 237 -8.36 2.70 -2.32
CA ALA A 237 -7.10 2.78 -3.03
C ALA A 237 -5.90 2.73 -2.08
N ARG A 238 -4.82 2.11 -2.54
CA ARG A 238 -3.56 2.12 -1.79
C ARG A 238 -3.00 3.53 -1.80
N ARG A 239 -2.34 3.92 -0.70
CA ARG A 239 -1.64 5.21 -0.59
C ARG A 239 -0.74 5.56 -1.79
N THR A 240 -0.10 4.56 -2.41
CA THR A 240 0.75 4.77 -3.58
C THR A 240 -0.05 5.00 -4.86
N GLU A 241 -1.21 4.37 -4.99
CA GLU A 241 -2.12 4.60 -6.12
C GLU A 241 -2.69 6.02 -6.05
N ILE A 242 -3.12 6.46 -4.86
CA ILE A 242 -3.57 7.85 -4.62
C ILE A 242 -2.45 8.86 -4.92
N ALA A 243 -1.21 8.56 -4.51
CA ALA A 243 -0.06 9.42 -4.79
C ALA A 243 0.26 9.54 -6.29
N LEU A 244 -0.05 8.50 -7.08
CA LEU A 244 0.22 8.45 -8.51
C LEU A 244 -0.98 8.88 -9.38
N LEU A 245 -2.12 9.23 -8.76
CA LEU A 245 -3.32 9.64 -9.46
C LEU A 245 -3.07 10.92 -10.26
N THR A 246 -3.43 10.91 -11.55
CA THR A 246 -3.24 12.06 -12.43
C THR A 246 -4.55 12.81 -12.69
N VAL A 247 -4.43 14.09 -13.07
CA VAL A 247 -5.56 14.93 -13.47
C VAL A 247 -6.28 14.34 -14.69
N ASN A 248 -5.52 13.74 -15.61
CA ASN A 248 -6.09 13.09 -16.79
C ASN A 248 -6.97 11.89 -16.40
N ASP A 249 -6.57 11.10 -15.41
CA ASP A 249 -7.39 9.97 -14.92
C ASP A 249 -8.74 10.45 -14.38
N VAL A 250 -8.74 11.54 -13.62
CA VAL A 250 -9.97 12.12 -13.04
C VAL A 250 -10.87 12.69 -14.13
N LYS A 251 -10.30 13.40 -15.10
CA LYS A 251 -11.06 13.98 -16.22
C LYS A 251 -11.63 12.91 -17.15
N ALA A 252 -10.86 11.86 -17.42
CA ALA A 252 -11.32 10.72 -18.21
C ALA A 252 -12.47 10.00 -17.50
N ALA A 253 -12.35 9.74 -16.20
CA ALA A 253 -13.42 9.11 -15.43
C ALA A 253 -14.71 9.95 -15.40
N LEU A 254 -14.60 11.28 -15.29
CA LEU A 254 -15.74 12.21 -15.30
C LEU A 254 -16.47 12.27 -16.64
N ALA A 255 -15.78 11.99 -17.75
CA ALA A 255 -16.39 12.00 -19.07
C ALA A 255 -17.25 10.76 -19.34
N LEU A 256 -17.10 9.70 -18.54
CA LEU A 256 -17.86 8.47 -18.69
C LEU A 256 -19.26 8.60 -18.06
N PRO A 257 -20.32 8.11 -18.73
CA PRO A 257 -21.65 8.03 -18.13
C PRO A 257 -21.67 7.22 -16.83
N GLU A 258 -20.88 6.14 -16.81
CA GLU A 258 -20.60 5.31 -15.64
C GLU A 258 -19.14 5.47 -15.23
N PRO A 259 -18.84 6.28 -14.21
CA PRO A 259 -17.47 6.65 -13.93
C PRO A 259 -16.65 5.47 -13.44
N MET A 260 -15.51 5.31 -14.10
CA MET A 260 -14.53 4.27 -13.84
C MET A 260 -13.15 4.93 -13.72
N LEU A 261 -12.56 4.88 -12.52
CA LEU A 261 -11.28 5.51 -12.22
C LEU A 261 -10.12 4.55 -12.43
N ARG A 262 -9.17 4.97 -13.27
CA ARG A 262 -7.92 4.27 -13.52
C ARG A 262 -6.90 4.56 -12.42
N LEU A 263 -6.33 3.50 -11.84
CA LEU A 263 -5.32 3.56 -10.78
C LEU A 263 -4.05 2.81 -11.18
N ASN A 264 -2.92 3.52 -11.16
CA ASN A 264 -1.60 2.95 -11.42
C ASN A 264 -1.10 2.20 -10.18
N THR A 265 -0.86 0.90 -10.33
CA THR A 265 -0.42 0.03 -9.24
C THR A 265 1.07 -0.28 -9.34
N LEU A 266 1.77 -0.27 -8.21
CA LEU A 266 3.17 -0.70 -8.12
C LEU A 266 3.33 -2.19 -7.82
N LYS A 267 2.21 -2.94 -7.74
CA LYS A 267 2.16 -4.32 -7.24
C LYS A 267 2.17 -5.41 -8.32
N ARG A 268 2.09 -5.08 -9.61
CA ARG A 268 2.28 -6.05 -10.70
C ARG A 268 3.47 -5.64 -11.59
N GLU A 269 3.68 -6.36 -12.69
CA GLU A 269 4.69 -6.11 -13.71
C GLU A 269 4.65 -4.65 -14.24
N ASP A 270 5.50 -4.28 -15.20
CA ASP A 270 5.52 -2.91 -15.72
C ASP A 270 4.12 -2.42 -16.16
N ASN A 271 3.75 -1.22 -15.68
CA ASN A 271 2.47 -0.54 -15.94
C ASN A 271 1.20 -1.31 -15.56
N ALA A 272 1.24 -2.00 -14.44
CA ALA A 272 0.06 -2.64 -13.89
C ALA A 272 -1.03 -1.67 -13.45
N GLU A 273 -2.12 -1.61 -14.20
CA GLU A 273 -3.25 -0.73 -13.92
C GLU A 273 -4.46 -1.54 -13.43
N ARG A 274 -5.31 -0.89 -12.63
CA ARG A 274 -6.65 -1.40 -12.32
C ARG A 274 -7.65 -0.27 -12.46
N VAL A 275 -8.87 -0.62 -12.83
CA VAL A 275 -9.96 0.33 -12.95
C VAL A 275 -10.99 -0.01 -11.88
N ILE A 276 -11.53 1.01 -11.24
CA ILE A 276 -12.52 0.85 -10.17
C ILE A 276 -13.74 1.74 -10.44
N PRO A 277 -14.95 1.33 -10.06
CA PRO A 277 -16.08 2.24 -10.04
C PRO A 277 -15.86 3.36 -9.01
N ILE A 278 -16.37 4.56 -9.31
CA ILE A 278 -16.35 5.70 -8.40
C ILE A 278 -17.60 6.55 -8.59
N PHE A 279 -18.09 7.17 -7.51
CA PHE A 279 -19.27 8.04 -7.56
C PHE A 279 -18.98 9.36 -8.26
N HIS A 280 -19.96 9.85 -9.03
CA HIS A 280 -19.99 11.18 -9.64
C HIS A 280 -19.79 12.26 -8.58
N ALA A 281 -20.45 12.14 -7.42
CA ALA A 281 -20.29 13.10 -6.31
C ALA A 281 -18.83 13.24 -5.82
N THR A 282 -18.09 12.14 -5.78
CA THR A 282 -16.67 12.14 -5.37
C THR A 282 -15.78 12.74 -6.44
N LEU A 283 -15.96 12.33 -7.70
CA LEU A 283 -15.21 12.87 -8.82
C LEU A 283 -15.45 14.37 -9.03
N PHE A 284 -16.69 14.82 -8.87
CA PHE A 284 -17.04 16.23 -9.01
C PHE A 284 -16.26 17.10 -8.03
N ARG A 285 -16.28 16.74 -6.74
CA ARG A 285 -15.55 17.48 -5.70
C ARG A 285 -14.04 17.39 -5.90
N LEU A 286 -13.53 16.24 -6.35
CA LEU A 286 -12.11 16.10 -6.67
C LEU A 286 -11.72 17.01 -7.84
N ASN A 287 -12.56 17.11 -8.87
CA ASN A 287 -12.33 17.98 -10.02
C ASN A 287 -12.49 19.46 -9.67
N GLN A 288 -13.44 19.81 -8.78
CA GLN A 288 -13.50 21.16 -8.22
C GLN A 288 -12.16 21.53 -7.59
N TYR A 289 -11.61 20.67 -6.73
CA TYR A 289 -10.29 20.88 -6.14
C TYR A 289 -9.15 21.02 -7.17
N ILE A 290 -9.19 20.22 -8.24
CA ILE A 290 -8.22 20.29 -9.33
C ILE A 290 -8.30 21.65 -10.05
N GLU A 291 -9.51 22.13 -10.30
CA GLU A 291 -9.79 23.29 -11.14
C GLU A 291 -9.73 24.62 -10.38
N THR A 292 -9.83 24.61 -9.04
CA THR A 292 -9.73 25.78 -8.17
C THR A 292 -8.40 25.83 -7.41
N GLU A 293 -8.26 25.11 -6.28
CA GLU A 293 -7.14 25.31 -5.36
C GLU A 293 -5.83 24.75 -5.93
N ARG A 294 -5.87 23.55 -6.55
CA ARG A 294 -4.69 22.97 -7.21
C ARG A 294 -4.22 23.82 -8.37
N ARG A 295 -5.12 24.22 -9.27
CA ARG A 295 -4.77 25.05 -10.43
C ARG A 295 -4.13 26.38 -10.00
N SER A 296 -4.70 27.06 -9.01
CA SER A 296 -4.14 28.32 -8.50
C SER A 296 -2.71 28.14 -7.98
N LEU A 297 -2.46 27.07 -7.20
CA LEU A 297 -1.12 26.74 -6.71
C LEU A 297 -0.15 26.42 -7.86
N MET A 298 -0.55 25.58 -8.82
CA MET A 298 0.31 25.18 -9.94
C MET A 298 0.69 26.37 -10.82
N ARG A 299 -0.25 27.29 -11.10
CA ARG A 299 0.06 28.54 -11.82
C ARG A 299 1.09 29.40 -11.11
N LYS A 300 1.04 29.44 -9.77
CA LYS A 300 2.01 30.19 -8.96
C LYS A 300 3.40 29.54 -8.94
N VAL A 301 3.48 28.22 -8.82
CA VAL A 301 4.74 27.48 -8.68
C VAL A 301 5.41 27.24 -10.03
N TYR A 302 4.65 26.92 -11.07
CA TYR A 302 5.13 26.53 -12.40
C TYR A 302 4.89 27.64 -13.44
N LYS A 303 5.07 28.93 -13.08
CA LYS A 303 4.83 30.08 -13.99
C LYS A 303 5.43 29.92 -15.39
N HIS A 304 6.62 29.31 -15.48
CA HIS A 304 7.35 29.05 -16.74
C HIS A 304 7.64 27.55 -16.95
N GLY A 305 7.02 26.68 -16.15
CA GLY A 305 7.28 25.24 -16.15
C GLY A 305 6.05 24.44 -16.55
N LYS A 306 6.26 23.17 -16.90
CA LYS A 306 5.17 22.25 -17.20
C LYS A 306 4.62 21.64 -15.92
N ASP A 307 3.31 21.74 -15.70
CA ASP A 307 2.60 21.01 -14.65
C ASP A 307 2.77 19.51 -14.89
N HIS A 308 3.25 18.78 -13.89
CA HIS A 308 3.46 17.34 -13.94
C HIS A 308 2.15 16.53 -13.94
N GLY A 309 0.99 17.15 -13.70
CA GLY A 309 -0.33 16.55 -13.86
C GLY A 309 -0.77 15.60 -12.74
N PHE A 310 -0.10 15.58 -11.58
CA PHE A 310 -0.48 14.74 -10.43
C PHE A 310 -1.48 15.48 -9.55
N VAL A 311 -2.52 14.80 -9.06
CA VAL A 311 -3.65 15.43 -8.34
C VAL A 311 -3.24 16.00 -6.99
N PHE A 312 -2.58 15.19 -6.16
CA PHE A 312 -2.20 15.58 -4.81
C PHE A 312 -0.78 16.14 -4.76
N VAL A 313 -0.66 17.40 -4.37
CA VAL A 313 0.60 18.15 -4.39
C VAL A 313 0.91 18.83 -3.06
N SER A 314 2.20 19.12 -2.85
CA SER A 314 2.71 19.87 -1.72
C SER A 314 2.31 21.34 -1.81
N SER A 315 1.69 21.89 -0.78
CA SER A 315 1.34 23.32 -0.71
C SER A 315 2.55 24.24 -0.75
N ARG A 316 3.73 23.75 -0.34
CA ARG A 316 4.97 24.54 -0.28
C ARG A 316 5.76 24.52 -1.58
N THR A 317 5.87 23.34 -2.21
CA THR A 317 6.80 23.12 -3.32
C THR A 317 6.09 22.85 -4.65
N GLY A 318 4.78 22.65 -4.66
CA GLY A 318 4.01 22.21 -5.82
C GLY A 318 4.29 20.76 -6.27
N GLN A 319 5.30 20.11 -5.71
CA GLN A 319 5.71 18.75 -6.08
C GLN A 319 4.68 17.68 -5.68
N PRO A 320 4.61 16.54 -6.39
CA PRO A 320 3.69 15.44 -6.08
C PRO A 320 3.89 14.90 -4.67
N LEU A 321 2.79 14.59 -3.99
CA LEU A 321 2.84 13.89 -2.70
C LEU A 321 3.32 12.45 -2.89
N THR A 322 3.97 11.89 -1.88
CA THR A 322 4.36 10.49 -1.84
C THR A 322 3.39 9.70 -0.96
N GLY A 323 3.33 8.38 -1.15
CA GLY A 323 2.56 7.51 -0.25
C GLY A 323 2.99 7.63 1.23
N ASP A 324 4.27 7.91 1.50
CA ASP A 324 4.76 8.17 2.86
C ASP A 324 4.18 9.47 3.42
N VAL A 325 4.09 10.53 2.61
CA VAL A 325 3.45 11.79 3.01
C VAL A 325 1.97 11.58 3.28
N ILE A 326 1.24 10.89 2.41
CA ILE A 326 -0.18 10.56 2.64
C ILE A 326 -0.37 9.80 3.97
N SER A 327 0.51 8.85 4.28
CA SER A 327 0.46 8.12 5.56
C SER A 327 0.69 9.05 6.76
N ASN A 328 1.60 10.01 6.61
CA ASN A 328 1.87 11.00 7.65
C ASN A 328 0.71 11.99 7.83
N GLU A 329 0.07 12.43 6.75
CA GLU A 329 -1.11 13.30 6.81
C GLU A 329 -2.26 12.62 7.57
N VAL A 330 -2.57 11.36 7.25
CA VAL A 330 -3.58 10.58 7.99
C VAL A 330 -3.20 10.41 9.47
N ARG A 331 -1.92 10.15 9.76
CA ARG A 331 -1.43 10.05 11.14
C ARG A 331 -1.56 11.37 11.91
N ASN A 332 -1.28 12.49 11.25
CA ASN A 332 -1.38 13.82 11.85
C ASN A 332 -2.84 14.19 12.09
N LEU A 333 -3.73 13.90 11.16
CA LEU A 333 -5.18 14.08 11.33
C LEU A 333 -5.73 13.25 12.48
N ARG A 334 -5.34 11.98 12.58
CA ARG A 334 -5.70 11.11 13.71
C ARG A 334 -5.29 11.72 15.06
N LYS A 335 -4.09 12.31 15.13
CA LYS A 335 -3.63 13.02 16.34
C LYS A 335 -4.47 14.27 16.62
N ALA A 336 -4.77 15.06 15.58
CA ALA A 336 -5.60 16.25 15.71
C ALA A 336 -7.04 15.92 16.12
N ALA A 337 -7.56 14.77 15.69
CA ALA A 337 -8.88 14.25 16.05
C ALA A 337 -8.94 13.60 17.44
N GLY A 338 -7.82 13.55 18.20
CA GLY A 338 -7.79 12.93 19.52
C GLY A 338 -8.00 11.41 19.52
N ILE A 339 -7.82 10.74 18.37
CA ILE A 339 -8.06 9.30 18.27
C ILE A 339 -6.83 8.54 18.77
N GLU A 340 -6.99 7.78 19.85
CA GLU A 340 -5.88 7.02 20.47
C GLU A 340 -5.46 5.81 19.64
N CYS A 341 -6.42 5.07 19.10
CA CYS A 341 -6.14 3.88 18.29
C CYS A 341 -5.39 4.23 17.00
N GLN A 342 -4.72 3.24 16.40
CA GLN A 342 -3.99 3.45 15.15
C GLN A 342 -4.99 3.73 14.01
N ILE A 343 -4.70 4.72 13.16
CA ILE A 343 -5.37 4.93 11.88
C ILE A 343 -4.30 5.01 10.79
N CYS A 344 -4.50 4.27 9.70
CA CYS A 344 -3.63 4.33 8.53
C CYS A 344 -4.44 4.11 7.23
N PRO A 345 -3.91 4.51 6.06
CA PRO A 345 -4.59 4.32 4.77
C PRO A 345 -5.08 2.88 4.49
N HIS A 346 -4.42 1.87 5.06
CA HIS A 346 -4.83 0.48 4.84
C HIS A 346 -6.14 0.12 5.54
N MET A 347 -6.52 0.82 6.62
CA MET A 347 -7.77 0.60 7.34
C MET A 347 -8.98 1.12 6.57
N PHE A 348 -8.84 2.22 5.85
CA PHE A 348 -9.86 2.70 4.89
C PHE A 348 -10.13 1.66 3.81
N ARG A 349 -9.06 1.05 3.31
CA ARG A 349 -9.19 -0.05 2.36
C ARG A 349 -9.89 -1.26 2.96
N HIS A 350 -9.58 -1.63 4.21
CA HIS A 350 -10.32 -2.70 4.89
C HIS A 350 -11.81 -2.36 4.99
N ALA A 351 -12.16 -1.14 5.39
CA ALA A 351 -13.54 -0.67 5.46
C ALA A 351 -14.26 -0.72 4.11
N TYR A 352 -13.63 -0.20 3.04
CA TYR A 352 -14.19 -0.24 1.69
C TYR A 352 -14.52 -1.67 1.25
N ILE A 353 -13.58 -2.62 1.46
CA ILE A 353 -13.80 -4.01 1.06
C ILE A 353 -14.88 -4.65 1.92
N THR A 354 -14.87 -4.43 3.24
CA THR A 354 -15.92 -4.94 4.13
C THR A 354 -17.30 -4.45 3.70
N LYS A 355 -17.46 -3.15 3.35
CA LYS A 355 -18.74 -2.61 2.86
C LYS A 355 -19.23 -3.29 1.58
N LEU A 356 -18.33 -3.57 0.62
CA LEU A 356 -18.68 -4.34 -0.58
C LEU A 356 -19.22 -5.74 -0.24
N PHE A 357 -18.62 -6.42 0.75
CA PHE A 357 -19.09 -7.73 1.18
C PHE A 357 -20.43 -7.67 1.90
N ILE A 358 -20.62 -6.72 2.83
CA ILE A 358 -21.89 -6.52 3.54
C ILE A 358 -23.02 -6.40 2.52
N GLN A 359 -22.88 -5.49 1.55
CA GLN A 359 -23.92 -5.23 0.57
C GLN A 359 -24.21 -6.45 -0.32
N PHE A 360 -23.17 -7.21 -0.68
CA PHE A 360 -23.35 -8.44 -1.44
C PHE A 360 -24.09 -9.52 -0.63
N ILE A 361 -23.75 -9.72 0.64
CA ILE A 361 -24.47 -10.67 1.51
C ILE A 361 -25.93 -10.23 1.67
N THR A 362 -26.19 -8.92 1.87
CA THR A 362 -27.55 -8.38 2.01
C THR A 362 -28.40 -8.65 0.77
N ARG A 363 -27.83 -8.46 -0.43
CA ARG A 363 -28.51 -8.72 -1.72
C ARG A 363 -28.99 -10.16 -1.84
N HIS A 364 -28.16 -11.13 -1.44
CA HIS A 364 -28.44 -12.54 -1.64
C HIS A 364 -29.21 -13.18 -0.46
N LYS A 365 -29.60 -12.39 0.56
CA LYS A 365 -30.29 -12.87 1.77
C LYS A 365 -29.58 -14.05 2.45
N LEU A 366 -28.25 -14.04 2.43
CA LEU A 366 -27.45 -15.15 2.94
C LEU A 366 -27.28 -14.96 4.45
N ASN A 367 -28.03 -15.74 5.22
CA ASN A 367 -28.09 -15.63 6.68
C ASN A 367 -27.01 -16.47 7.40
N ASN A 368 -26.28 -17.31 6.66
CA ASN A 368 -25.28 -18.22 7.21
C ASN A 368 -23.96 -18.17 6.42
N HIS A 369 -22.85 -18.21 7.15
CA HIS A 369 -21.48 -18.20 6.63
C HIS A 369 -21.21 -19.34 5.64
N ASP A 370 -21.74 -20.54 5.88
CA ASP A 370 -21.49 -21.70 5.01
C ASP A 370 -22.41 -21.73 3.78
N GLU A 371 -23.60 -21.14 3.88
CA GLU A 371 -24.49 -20.91 2.74
C GLU A 371 -23.90 -19.84 1.81
N PHE A 372 -23.31 -18.79 2.40
CA PHE A 372 -22.54 -17.77 1.68
C PHE A 372 -21.31 -18.33 0.98
N ARG A 373 -20.56 -19.22 1.64
CA ARG A 373 -19.43 -19.92 1.00
C ARG A 373 -19.88 -20.78 -0.19
N ARG A 374 -21.05 -21.43 -0.13
CA ARG A 374 -21.59 -22.21 -1.25
C ARG A 374 -22.04 -21.31 -2.40
N ALA A 375 -22.80 -20.25 -2.11
CA ALA A 375 -23.22 -19.26 -3.12
C ALA A 375 -22.03 -18.53 -3.77
N LEU A 376 -20.94 -18.29 -3.02
CA LEU A 376 -19.68 -17.74 -3.54
C LEU A 376 -18.94 -18.67 -4.50
N LEU A 377 -19.08 -19.99 -4.31
CA LEU A 377 -18.50 -20.99 -5.22
C LEU A 377 -19.29 -21.06 -6.53
N ASP A 378 -20.60 -20.83 -6.48
CA ASP A 378 -21.46 -20.74 -7.67
C ASP A 378 -21.34 -19.38 -8.39
N THR A 379 -21.03 -18.30 -7.66
CA THR A 379 -20.93 -16.93 -8.19
C THR A 379 -19.46 -16.47 -8.31
N GLU A 380 -18.64 -17.22 -9.07
CA GLU A 380 -17.22 -16.88 -9.27
C GLU A 380 -16.99 -15.44 -9.81
N THR A 381 -18.01 -14.86 -10.47
CA THR A 381 -18.02 -13.50 -11.02
C THR A 381 -17.83 -12.42 -9.96
N PHE A 382 -18.52 -12.48 -8.81
CA PHE A 382 -18.41 -11.42 -7.80
C PHE A 382 -17.05 -11.40 -7.10
N ILE A 383 -16.51 -12.57 -6.72
CA ILE A 383 -15.16 -12.64 -6.16
C ILE A 383 -14.15 -12.12 -7.18
N ALA A 384 -14.30 -12.48 -8.45
CA ALA A 384 -13.44 -11.98 -9.52
C ALA A 384 -13.52 -10.46 -9.65
N GLU A 385 -14.72 -9.86 -9.58
CA GLU A 385 -14.92 -8.40 -9.58
C GLU A 385 -14.27 -7.74 -8.37
N VAL A 386 -14.54 -8.22 -7.15
CA VAL A 386 -13.93 -7.68 -5.93
C VAL A 386 -12.41 -7.83 -6.01
N VAL A 387 -11.88 -8.97 -6.43
CA VAL A 387 -10.44 -9.19 -6.58
C VAL A 387 -9.85 -8.25 -7.64
N SER A 388 -10.55 -7.99 -8.74
CA SER A 388 -10.17 -7.05 -9.78
C SER A 388 -10.15 -5.60 -9.25
N TRP A 389 -11.28 -5.14 -8.71
CA TRP A 389 -11.44 -3.80 -8.16
C TRP A 389 -10.57 -3.53 -6.97
N THR A 390 -10.24 -4.54 -6.16
CA THR A 390 -9.34 -4.42 -5.01
C THR A 390 -7.89 -4.73 -5.42
N GLY A 391 -7.64 -5.36 -6.56
CA GLY A 391 -6.31 -5.76 -6.99
C GLY A 391 -5.60 -6.68 -6.00
N HIS A 392 -6.32 -7.64 -5.41
CA HIS A 392 -5.69 -8.75 -4.68
C HIS A 392 -5.12 -9.77 -5.69
N LEU A 393 -4.08 -10.51 -5.29
CA LEU A 393 -3.50 -11.58 -6.11
C LEU A 393 -4.11 -12.94 -5.77
N GLU A 394 -4.44 -13.13 -4.49
CA GLU A 394 -5.00 -14.38 -3.98
C GLU A 394 -6.40 -14.10 -3.42
N THR A 395 -7.38 -14.94 -3.78
CA THR A 395 -8.77 -14.86 -3.30
C THR A 395 -8.85 -15.00 -1.79
N LYS A 396 -8.03 -15.87 -1.19
CA LYS A 396 -7.93 -16.07 0.27
C LYS A 396 -7.61 -14.79 1.05
N SER A 397 -6.91 -13.84 0.44
CA SER A 397 -6.63 -12.54 1.06
C SER A 397 -7.90 -11.72 1.29
N VAL A 398 -8.99 -12.06 0.60
CA VAL A 398 -10.27 -11.38 0.64
C VAL A 398 -11.28 -12.10 1.55
N GLU A 399 -11.15 -13.42 1.74
CA GLU A 399 -12.06 -14.23 2.60
C GLU A 399 -12.21 -13.68 4.02
N ARG A 400 -11.15 -13.08 4.57
CA ARG A 400 -11.19 -12.45 5.88
C ARG A 400 -12.22 -11.32 6.03
N TYR A 401 -12.63 -10.67 4.94
CA TYR A 401 -13.64 -9.61 4.96
C TYR A 401 -15.05 -10.16 5.03
N ILE A 402 -15.24 -11.43 4.65
CA ILE A 402 -16.51 -12.15 4.81
C ILE A 402 -16.89 -12.20 6.29
N HIS A 403 -15.95 -12.65 7.13
CA HIS A 403 -16.14 -12.70 8.58
C HIS A 403 -16.44 -11.31 9.19
N LEU A 404 -15.78 -10.26 8.71
CA LEU A 404 -16.03 -8.88 9.17
C LEU A 404 -17.41 -8.40 8.74
N ALA A 405 -17.82 -8.69 7.51
CA ALA A 405 -19.12 -8.31 6.99
C ALA A 405 -20.26 -8.96 7.78
N PHE A 406 -20.19 -10.26 8.05
CA PHE A 406 -21.19 -10.95 8.88
C PHE A 406 -21.28 -10.40 10.31
N ARG A 407 -20.16 -10.00 10.91
CA ARG A 407 -20.16 -9.35 12.22
C ARG A 407 -20.89 -8.01 12.17
N ASP A 408 -20.61 -7.20 11.15
CA ASP A 408 -21.14 -5.84 11.02
C ASP A 408 -22.59 -5.84 10.47
N MET A 409 -23.09 -6.98 9.97
CA MET A 409 -24.45 -7.14 9.42
C MET A 409 -25.56 -7.22 10.45
N ALA A 410 -25.25 -7.45 11.73
CA ALA A 410 -26.26 -7.53 12.79
C ALA A 410 -27.10 -6.24 12.93
N ASP A 411 -26.62 -5.11 12.37
CA ASP A 411 -27.24 -3.79 12.45
C ASP A 411 -27.99 -3.35 11.16
N TYR A 412 -28.07 -4.19 10.11
CA TYR A 412 -28.66 -3.80 8.82
C TYR A 412 -30.13 -4.23 8.67
N SER A 413 -31.03 -3.28 8.38
CA SER A 413 -32.46 -3.53 8.16
C SER A 413 -32.73 -4.13 6.77
N GLU A 414 -33.67 -5.09 6.71
CA GLU A 414 -34.14 -5.78 5.50
C GLU A 414 -34.83 -4.82 4.50
N THR A 415 -34.06 -4.11 3.68
CA THR A 415 -34.60 -3.41 2.50
C THR A 415 -33.82 -3.78 1.26
N ILE A 416 -34.56 -4.32 0.29
CA ILE A 416 -34.06 -4.85 -0.98
C ILE A 416 -33.81 -3.67 -1.91
N THR A 417 -32.53 -3.31 -2.10
CA THR A 417 -32.07 -2.37 -3.12
C THR A 417 -30.67 -2.79 -3.59
N SER A 418 -30.28 -2.47 -4.84
CA SER A 418 -28.97 -2.77 -5.45
C SER A 418 -27.78 -2.48 -4.53
N VAL A 419 -26.69 -3.25 -4.60
CA VAL A 419 -25.39 -2.91 -3.94
C VAL A 419 -24.95 -1.48 -4.31
N HIS A 420 -24.93 -1.17 -5.61
CA HIS A 420 -24.53 0.13 -6.11
C HIS A 420 -25.49 1.27 -5.71
N MET A 421 -26.78 0.97 -5.56
CA MET A 421 -27.81 1.93 -5.17
C MET A 421 -27.72 2.21 -3.67
N VAL A 422 -27.53 1.18 -2.85
CA VAL A 422 -27.25 1.33 -1.41
C VAL A 422 -25.98 2.14 -1.21
N MET A 423 -24.89 1.85 -1.93
CA MET A 423 -23.68 2.68 -1.84
C MET A 423 -23.92 4.12 -2.29
N ALA A 424 -24.69 4.34 -3.37
CA ALA A 424 -25.02 5.67 -3.84
C ALA A 424 -25.90 6.43 -2.83
N MET A 425 -26.82 5.74 -2.14
CA MET A 425 -27.66 6.29 -1.08
C MET A 425 -26.85 6.60 0.19
N GLU A 426 -26.06 5.64 0.67
CA GLU A 426 -25.12 5.85 1.78
C GLU A 426 -24.18 7.03 1.48
N LYS A 427 -23.70 7.12 0.24
CA LYS A 427 -22.89 8.25 -0.21
C LYS A 427 -23.68 9.55 -0.16
N TYR A 428 -24.91 9.59 -0.69
CA TYR A 428 -25.76 10.78 -0.62
C TYR A 428 -25.97 11.23 0.83
N PHE A 429 -26.38 10.33 1.72
CA PHE A 429 -26.64 10.66 3.12
C PHE A 429 -25.38 11.11 3.86
N ALA A 430 -24.23 10.46 3.63
CA ALA A 430 -22.97 10.87 4.24
C ALA A 430 -22.52 12.28 3.77
N GLU A 431 -22.79 12.63 2.52
CA GLU A 431 -22.50 13.95 1.97
C GLU A 431 -23.50 15.02 2.43
N GLU A 432 -24.78 14.65 2.55
CA GLU A 432 -25.82 15.53 3.10
C GLU A 432 -25.54 15.85 4.57
N ALA A 433 -25.20 14.84 5.39
CA ALA A 433 -24.79 15.03 6.78
C ALA A 433 -23.55 15.93 6.89
N GLU A 434 -22.55 15.76 6.02
CA GLU A 434 -21.38 16.65 6.00
C GLU A 434 -21.76 18.10 5.63
N LEU A 435 -22.70 18.30 4.70
CA LEU A 435 -23.20 19.63 4.35
C LEU A 435 -23.99 20.27 5.50
N GLN A 436 -24.78 19.49 6.24
CA GLN A 436 -25.50 19.94 7.42
C GLN A 436 -24.54 20.36 8.54
N GLU A 437 -23.53 19.53 8.86
CA GLU A 437 -22.48 19.89 9.82
C GLU A 437 -21.79 21.20 9.42
N ARG A 438 -21.48 21.37 8.12
CA ARG A 438 -20.85 22.62 7.62
C ARG A 438 -21.77 23.83 7.75
N LEU A 439 -23.09 23.65 7.62
CA LEU A 439 -24.07 24.71 7.82
C LEU A 439 -24.14 25.12 9.29
N GLU A 440 -24.18 24.15 10.21
CA GLU A 440 -24.14 24.38 11.66
C GLU A 440 -22.85 25.09 12.10
N GLU A 441 -21.73 24.77 11.45
CA GLU A 441 -20.44 25.41 11.66
C GLU A 441 -20.29 26.80 10.99
N GLY A 442 -21.34 27.34 10.36
CA GLY A 442 -21.39 28.71 9.87
C GLY A 442 -21.19 28.92 8.36
N MET A 443 -21.38 27.88 7.53
CA MET A 443 -21.43 28.05 6.07
C MET A 443 -22.58 29.00 5.67
N PRO A 444 -22.38 29.92 4.70
CA PRO A 444 -23.47 30.74 4.17
C PRO A 444 -24.60 29.90 3.55
N ILE A 445 -25.85 30.25 3.87
CA ILE A 445 -27.05 29.54 3.37
C ILE A 445 -27.09 29.50 1.83
N SER A 446 -26.61 30.54 1.15
CA SER A 446 -26.53 30.59 -0.30
C SER A 446 -25.56 29.54 -0.88
N GLU A 447 -24.41 29.34 -0.23
CA GLU A 447 -23.44 28.30 -0.60
C GLU A 447 -24.00 26.91 -0.32
N TYR A 448 -24.65 26.71 0.84
CA TYR A 448 -25.31 25.46 1.19
C TYR A 448 -26.36 25.05 0.16
N ARG A 449 -27.26 25.97 -0.23
CA ARG A 449 -28.30 25.70 -1.24
C ARG A 449 -27.71 25.30 -2.58
N LYS A 450 -26.63 25.96 -3.01
CA LYS A 450 -25.93 25.63 -4.26
C LYS A 450 -25.28 24.24 -4.16
N ALA A 451 -24.59 23.95 -3.07
CA ALA A 451 -23.94 22.67 -2.84
C ALA A 451 -24.95 21.51 -2.77
N LEU A 452 -26.08 21.71 -2.07
CA LEU A 452 -27.15 20.72 -1.97
C LEU A 452 -27.80 20.44 -3.33
N LYS A 453 -28.02 21.48 -4.16
CA LYS A 453 -28.53 21.31 -5.52
C LYS A 453 -27.56 20.45 -6.36
N SER A 454 -26.26 20.77 -6.34
CA SER A 454 -25.26 19.98 -7.05
C SER A 454 -25.16 18.55 -6.52
N LEU A 455 -25.27 18.33 -5.21
CA LEU A 455 -25.30 16.99 -4.62
C LEU A 455 -26.47 16.18 -5.17
N LYS A 456 -27.70 16.73 -5.17
CA LYS A 456 -28.88 16.06 -5.71
C LYS A 456 -28.74 15.70 -7.18
N GLU A 457 -28.18 16.61 -8.00
CA GLU A 457 -27.92 16.35 -9.42
C GLU A 457 -26.91 15.23 -9.63
N MET A 458 -25.84 15.18 -8.85
CA MET A 458 -24.82 14.12 -8.97
C MET A 458 -25.32 12.79 -8.44
N SER A 459 -26.06 12.78 -7.33
CA SER A 459 -26.65 11.56 -6.77
C SER A 459 -27.69 10.96 -7.70
N LYS A 460 -28.48 11.77 -8.42
CA LYS A 460 -29.35 11.25 -9.48
C LYS A 460 -28.57 10.48 -10.54
N LYS A 461 -27.43 11.03 -11.01
CA LYS A 461 -26.56 10.31 -11.96
C LYS A 461 -25.97 9.04 -11.38
N ASP A 462 -25.61 9.05 -10.09
CA ASP A 462 -25.12 7.87 -9.38
C ASP A 462 -26.21 6.78 -9.28
N PHE A 463 -27.47 7.16 -9.03
CA PHE A 463 -28.61 6.25 -9.05
C PHE A 463 -28.88 5.68 -10.46
N ASP A 464 -28.90 6.53 -11.48
CA ASP A 464 -29.09 6.10 -12.88
C ASP A 464 -27.95 5.19 -13.37
N ALA A 465 -26.72 5.41 -12.90
CA ALA A 465 -25.58 4.55 -13.19
C ALA A 465 -25.65 3.23 -12.43
N ALA A 466 -26.10 3.24 -11.17
CA ALA A 466 -26.31 2.04 -10.38
C ALA A 466 -27.38 1.14 -11.02
N GLU A 467 -28.51 1.70 -11.43
CA GLU A 467 -29.62 0.98 -12.08
C GLU A 467 -29.18 0.32 -13.40
N ARG A 468 -28.43 1.05 -14.24
CA ARG A 468 -27.90 0.49 -15.50
C ARG A 468 -26.98 -0.70 -15.28
N ARG A 469 -26.07 -0.62 -14.31
CA ARG A 469 -25.17 -1.74 -13.95
C ARG A 469 -25.95 -2.97 -13.50
N GLU A 470 -27.04 -2.79 -12.78
CA GLU A 470 -27.89 -3.92 -12.40
C GLU A 470 -28.54 -4.61 -13.59
N THR A 471 -29.08 -3.82 -14.52
CA THR A 471 -29.70 -4.39 -15.74
C THR A 471 -28.70 -5.13 -16.64
N SER A 472 -27.40 -4.80 -16.57
CA SER A 472 -26.35 -5.55 -17.25
C SER A 472 -26.04 -6.87 -16.56
N LEU A 473 -26.08 -6.93 -15.23
CA LEU A 473 -25.77 -8.13 -14.44
C LEU A 473 -26.88 -9.19 -14.51
N THR A 474 -28.14 -8.81 -14.71
CA THR A 474 -29.27 -9.75 -14.84
C THR A 474 -29.49 -10.29 -16.24
N LYS A 475 -28.79 -9.76 -17.25
CA LYS A 475 -28.88 -10.18 -18.66
C LYS A 475 -27.78 -11.16 -19.10
N THR A 476 -26.91 -11.58 -18.18
CA THR A 476 -25.84 -12.57 -18.40
C THR A 476 -26.13 -13.79 -17.55
#